data_AF-A0A8J3EAE6-F1
#
_entry.id   AF-A0A8J3EAE6-F1
#
_cell.length_a   1.000
_cell.length_b   1.000
_cell.length_c   1.000
_cell.angle_alpha   90.00
_cell.angle_beta   90.00
_cell.angle_gamma   90.00
#
_symmetry.space_group_name_H-M   'P 1'
#
loop_
_entity.id
_entity.type
_entity.pdbx_description
1 polymer ?
#
loop_
_entity_poly.entity_id
_entity_poly.type
_entity_poly.pdbx_seq_one_letter_code
_entity_poly.pdbx_strand_id
1 'polypeptide(L)'
;MTHLTNKETVAYLRVSTQDQDLEKNKMDILLFSNEKNLGQVKFVEDKASGTISWQKRALASVIESLSEGDNLIVSEFSRLGRSMLEGRIRNLWVF
;
A
#
# COMPACT_ATOMS: atom_id res chain seq x y z
N MET A 1 -25.13 18.58 -1.06
CA MET A 1 -24.70 17.35 -0.36
C MET A 1 -23.36 16.96 -0.95
N THR A 2 -22.28 17.43 -0.36
CA THR A 2 -20.91 17.04 -0.75
C THR A 2 -20.75 15.57 -0.42
N HIS A 3 -20.50 14.74 -1.42
CA HIS A 3 -20.04 13.38 -1.18
C HIS A 3 -18.75 13.46 -0.37
N LEU A 4 -18.81 13.11 0.91
CA LEU A 4 -17.64 12.75 1.68
C LEU A 4 -17.12 11.44 1.07
N THR A 5 -16.36 11.55 -0.01
CA THR A 5 -15.54 10.43 -0.47
C THR A 5 -14.51 10.23 0.64
N ASN A 6 -14.79 9.30 1.55
CA ASN A 6 -13.81 8.91 2.56
C ASN A 6 -12.60 8.38 1.80
N LYS A 7 -11.51 9.15 1.82
CA LYS A 7 -10.24 8.72 1.25
C LYS A 7 -9.75 7.52 2.04
N GLU A 8 -9.50 6.42 1.36
CA GLU A 8 -8.98 5.22 1.99
C GLU A 8 -7.45 5.20 1.90
N THR A 9 -6.80 4.73 2.96
CA THR A 9 -5.36 4.50 2.97
C THR A 9 -5.11 3.02 3.16
N VAL A 10 -4.47 2.38 2.19
CA VAL A 10 -4.14 0.96 2.22
C VAL A 10 -2.63 0.79 2.23
N ALA A 11 -2.12 0.01 3.17
CA ALA A 11 -0.73 -0.39 3.24
C ALA A 11 -0.57 -1.86 2.86
N TYR A 12 0.20 -2.11 1.80
CA TYR A 12 0.54 -3.46 1.37
C TYR A 12 1.93 -3.83 1.89
N LEU A 13 1.99 -4.94 2.63
CA LEU A 13 3.20 -5.48 3.23
C LEU A 13 3.45 -6.91 2.74
N ARG A 14 4.63 -7.16 2.20
CA ARG A 14 5.05 -8.53 1.84
C ARG A 14 5.81 -9.15 3.01
N VAL A 15 5.32 -10.27 3.54
CA VAL A 15 5.93 -10.99 4.67
C VAL A 15 6.82 -12.09 4.11
N SER A 16 8.15 -11.94 4.20
CA SER A 16 9.05 -12.92 3.57
C SER A 16 9.43 -14.12 4.41
N THR A 17 9.40 -14.07 5.76
CA THR A 17 9.66 -15.22 6.67
C THR A 17 9.88 -14.82 8.14
N GLN A 18 9.97 -13.52 8.47
CA GLN A 18 10.37 -13.03 9.80
C GLN A 18 9.29 -12.12 10.39
N ASP A 19 8.64 -12.58 11.46
CA ASP A 19 7.51 -11.87 12.08
C ASP A 19 7.92 -10.59 12.83
N GLN A 20 9.16 -10.50 13.30
CA GLN A 20 9.66 -9.30 14.00
C GLN A 20 9.75 -8.07 13.08
N ASP A 21 10.08 -8.27 11.80
CA ASP A 21 10.17 -7.18 10.83
C ASP A 21 8.78 -6.68 10.43
N LEU A 22 7.74 -7.52 10.52
CA LEU A 22 6.37 -7.17 10.16
C LEU A 22 5.77 -6.14 11.13
N GLU A 23 5.87 -6.40 12.44
CA GLU A 23 5.32 -5.49 13.44
C GLU A 23 6.04 -4.14 13.45
N LYS A 24 7.36 -4.15 13.25
CA LYS A 24 8.13 -2.91 13.06
C LYS A 24 7.63 -2.13 11.84
N ASN A 25 7.47 -2.79 10.69
CA ASN A 25 6.96 -2.14 9.48
C ASN A 25 5.55 -1.56 9.65
N LYS A 26 4.67 -2.26 10.37
CA LYS A 26 3.33 -1.73 10.69
C LYS A 26 3.43 -0.47 11.54
N MET A 27 4.28 -0.46 12.57
CA MET A 27 4.49 0.72 13.41
C MET A 27 5.04 1.90 12.60
N ASP A 28 6.04 1.65 11.76
CA ASP A 28 6.64 2.68 10.90
C ASP A 28 5.60 3.26 9.92
N ILE A 29 4.73 2.41 9.33
CA ILE A 29 3.61 2.86 8.49
C ILE A 29 2.61 3.69 9.27
N LEU A 30 2.25 3.30 10.48
CA LEU A 30 1.30 4.05 11.30
C LEU A 30 1.87 5.43 11.64
N LEU A 31 3.13 5.51 12.07
CA LEU A 31 3.81 6.78 12.33
C LEU A 31 3.82 7.65 11.07
N PHE A 32 4.26 7.09 9.94
CA PHE A 32 4.29 7.78 8.66
C PHE A 32 2.90 8.29 8.24
N SER A 33 1.87 7.46 8.37
CA SER A 33 0.49 7.84 8.01
C SER A 33 -0.06 8.97 8.89
N ASN A 34 0.31 8.99 10.18
CA ASN A 34 -0.07 10.04 11.11
C ASN A 34 0.66 11.35 10.77
N GLU A 35 1.97 11.31 10.53
CA GLU A 35 2.76 12.47 10.11
C GLU A 35 2.22 13.09 8.81
N LYS A 36 1.74 12.26 7.89
CA LYS A 36 1.18 12.70 6.60
C LYS A 36 -0.32 12.96 6.63
N ASN A 37 -0.99 12.82 7.78
CA ASN A 37 -2.44 12.98 7.94
C ASN A 37 -3.26 12.11 6.96
N LEU A 38 -2.84 10.87 6.74
CA LEU A 38 -3.49 9.93 5.80
C LEU A 38 -4.68 9.19 6.42
N GLY A 39 -4.95 9.40 7.71
CA GLY A 39 -6.07 8.77 8.42
C GLY A 39 -5.84 7.29 8.71
N GLN A 40 -6.93 6.53 8.78
CA GLN A 40 -6.88 5.11 9.12
C GLN A 40 -6.23 4.29 8.00
N VAL A 41 -5.25 3.46 8.37
CA VAL A 41 -4.55 2.56 7.46
C VAL A 41 -5.16 1.15 7.51
N LYS A 42 -5.56 0.62 6.36
CA LYS A 42 -5.90 -0.80 6.18
C LYS A 42 -4.65 -1.58 5.76
N PHE A 43 -4.30 -2.62 6.48
CA PHE A 43 -3.14 -3.45 6.16
C PHE A 43 -3.53 -4.66 5.32
N VAL A 44 -2.77 -4.91 4.26
CA VAL A 44 -2.85 -6.11 3.43
C VAL A 44 -1.50 -6.80 3.48
N GLU A 45 -1.48 -7.98 4.09
CA GLU A 45 -0.29 -8.81 4.22
C GLU A 45 -0.25 -9.86 3.11
N ASP A 46 0.90 -9.98 2.44
CA ASP A 46 1.10 -10.93 1.36
C ASP A 46 2.32 -11.81 1.63
N LYS A 47 2.11 -13.13 1.69
CA LYS A 47 3.16 -14.13 1.91
C LYS A 47 3.87 -14.56 0.62
N ALA A 48 3.48 -14.00 -0.54
CA ALA A 48 4.10 -14.33 -1.80
C ALA A 48 5.58 -13.90 -1.86
N SER A 49 6.39 -14.70 -2.53
CA SER A 49 7.81 -14.39 -2.77
C SER A 49 7.97 -13.11 -3.60
N GLY A 50 9.05 -12.38 -3.36
CA GLY A 50 9.46 -11.21 -4.15
C GLY A 50 9.85 -11.54 -5.60
N THR A 51 10.04 -12.83 -5.91
CA THR A 51 10.24 -13.34 -7.28
C THR A 51 8.95 -13.47 -8.09
N ILE A 52 7.79 -13.46 -7.43
CA ILE A 52 6.49 -13.49 -8.08
C ILE A 52 6.11 -12.07 -8.54
N SER A 53 5.68 -11.96 -9.79
CA SER A 53 5.22 -10.69 -10.37
C SER A 53 4.01 -10.16 -9.59
N TRP A 54 3.93 -8.84 -9.43
CA TRP A 54 2.93 -8.21 -8.58
C TRP A 54 1.49 -8.43 -9.05
N GLN A 55 1.29 -8.63 -10.35
CA GLN A 55 -0.02 -8.93 -10.95
C GLN A 55 -0.59 -10.27 -10.45
N LYS A 56 0.28 -11.18 -9.99
CA LYS A 56 -0.12 -12.48 -9.43
C LYS A 56 -0.20 -12.48 -7.90
N ARG A 57 -0.08 -11.31 -7.28
CA ARG A 57 -0.06 -11.09 -5.82
C ARG A 57 -1.33 -10.37 -5.37
N ALA A 58 -1.58 -10.34 -4.06
CA ALA A 58 -2.73 -9.62 -3.50
C ALA A 58 -2.69 -8.11 -3.82
N LEU A 59 -1.50 -7.59 -4.11
CA LEU A 59 -1.28 -6.22 -4.55
C LEU A 59 -2.10 -5.84 -5.80
N ALA A 60 -2.34 -6.78 -6.73
CA ALA A 60 -3.14 -6.50 -7.92
C ALA A 60 -4.58 -6.12 -7.53
N SER A 61 -5.20 -6.92 -6.66
CA SER A 61 -6.55 -6.66 -6.15
C SER A 61 -6.61 -5.39 -5.31
N VAL A 62 -5.57 -5.06 -4.55
CA VAL A 62 -5.49 -3.79 -3.82
C VAL A 62 -5.52 -2.61 -4.80
N ILE A 63 -4.68 -2.63 -5.83
CA ILE A 63 -4.64 -1.56 -6.84
C ILE A 63 -5.97 -1.44 -7.59
N GLU A 64 -6.66 -2.56 -7.82
CA GLU A 64 -8.00 -2.58 -8.44
C GLU A 64 -9.09 -2.02 -7.54
N SER A 65 -8.95 -2.13 -6.22
CA SER A 65 -9.91 -1.60 -5.25
C SER A 65 -9.77 -0.09 -4.99
N LEU A 66 -8.58 0.46 -5.25
CA LEU A 66 -8.28 1.87 -4.98
C LEU A 66 -8.89 2.79 -6.04
N SER A 67 -9.47 3.89 -5.59
CA SER A 67 -10.03 4.95 -6.40
C SER A 67 -9.15 6.21 -6.38
N GLU A 68 -9.51 7.16 -7.23
CA GLU A 68 -8.83 8.45 -7.24
C GLU A 68 -8.93 9.15 -5.87
N GLY A 69 -7.77 9.54 -5.33
CA GLY A 69 -7.67 10.21 -4.04
C GLY A 69 -7.34 9.27 -2.87
N ASP A 70 -7.46 7.97 -3.05
CA ASP A 70 -6.99 6.96 -2.09
C ASP A 70 -5.45 6.88 -2.08
N ASN A 71 -4.90 6.40 -0.98
CA ASN A 71 -3.47 6.27 -0.77
C ASN A 71 -3.06 4.80 -0.77
N LEU A 72 -2.00 4.49 -1.50
CA LEU A 72 -1.29 3.22 -1.39
C LEU A 72 0.06 3.44 -0.71
N ILE A 73 0.32 2.69 0.36
CA ILE A 73 1.61 2.64 1.06
C ILE A 73 2.24 1.27 0.77
N VAL A 74 3.49 1.25 0.30
CA VAL A 74 4.25 0.02 0.03
C VAL A 74 5.67 0.13 0.55
N SER A 75 6.25 -0.97 1.04
CA SER A 75 7.64 -1.02 1.50
C SER A 75 8.67 -1.09 0.37
N GLU A 76 8.27 -1.50 -0.84
CA GLU A 76 9.18 -1.56 -2.00
C GLU A 76 8.47 -1.16 -3.30
N PHE A 77 8.97 -0.11 -3.96
CA PHE A 77 8.43 0.42 -5.21
C PHE A 77 9.09 -0.15 -6.47
N SER A 78 10.34 -0.60 -6.37
CA SER A 78 11.21 -1.00 -7.48
C SER A 78 10.65 -2.12 -8.37
N ARG A 79 9.59 -2.80 -7.94
CA ARG A 79 8.96 -3.94 -8.65
C ARG A 79 7.62 -3.63 -9.32
N LEU A 80 7.03 -2.45 -9.10
CA LEU A 80 5.68 -2.13 -9.57
C LEU A 80 5.65 -1.47 -10.96
N GLY A 81 6.76 -0.87 -11.40
CA GLY A 81 6.86 -0.16 -12.66
C GLY A 81 6.18 1.22 -12.58
N ARG A 82 6.98 2.29 -12.59
CA ARG A 82 6.51 3.67 -12.35
C ARG A 82 5.44 4.12 -13.35
N SER A 83 5.52 3.68 -14.61
CA SER A 83 4.59 4.08 -15.68
C SER A 83 3.19 3.45 -15.58
N MET A 84 3.03 2.35 -14.84
CA MET A 84 1.72 1.66 -14.73
C MET A 84 0.82 2.25 -13.64
N LEU A 85 1.41 2.89 -12.62
CA LEU A 85 0.65 3.51 -11.52
C LEU A 85 0.21 4.94 -11.85
N GLU A 86 0.91 5.62 -12.75
CA GLU A 86 0.66 7.02 -13.13
C GLU A 86 -0.76 7.28 -13.65
N GLY A 87 -1.44 6.26 -14.21
CA GLY A 87 -2.82 6.34 -14.67
C GLY A 87 -3.90 5.95 -13.65
N ARG A 88 -3.55 5.28 -12.53
CA ARG A 88 -4.53 4.68 -11.58
C ARG A 88 -4.31 5.07 -10.13
N ILE A 89 -3.07 5.31 -9.70
CA ILE A 89 -2.74 5.71 -8.33
C ILE A 89 -2.02 7.05 -8.37
N ARG A 90 -2.71 8.09 -7.92
CA ARG A 90 -2.16 9.45 -7.85
C ARG A 90 -1.37 9.70 -6.56
N ASN A 91 -1.65 8.92 -5.51
CA ASN A 91 -1.00 9.04 -4.20
C ASN A 91 -0.34 7.71 -3.81
N LEU A 92 0.92 7.56 -4.22
CA LEU A 92 1.75 6.42 -3.83
C LEU A 92 2.81 6.89 -2.83
N TRP A 93 2.88 6.21 -1.70
CA TRP A 93 3.87 6.46 -0.68
C TRP A 93 4.77 5.23 -0.51
N VAL A 94 6.07 5.50 -0.48
CA VAL A 94 7.11 4.52 -0.18
C VAL A 94 7.75 5.00 1.11
N PHE A 95 7.88 4.11 2.08
CA PHE A 95 8.49 4.39 3.37
C PHE A 95 9.75 3.54 3.56
#